data_AF-A0A950MBP9-F1
#
_entry.id   AF-A0A950MBP9-F1
#
_cell.length_a   1.000
_cell.length_b   1.000
_cell.length_c   1.000
_cell.angle_alpha   90.00
_cell.angle_beta   90.00
_cell.angle_gamma   90.00
#
_symmetry.space_group_name_H-M   'P 1'
#
loop_
_entity.id
_entity.type
_entity.pdbx_description
1 polymer ?
#
loop_
_entity_poly.entity_id
_entity_poly.type
_entity_poly.pdbx_seq_one_letter_code
_entity_poly.pdbx_strand_id
1 'polypeptide(L)'
;MPNLTINQAQREPERIEPAVRQFLTFRLGGEQFAIGIEPIREIIEFNGLTEIPMMPPHMRGVINLRGAVVPVIDLAARFGRGQTAFCRRSCIVVIEVEVD
;
A
#
# COMPACT_ATOMS: atom_id res chain seq x y z
N MET A 1 -66.58 14.28 -4.42
CA MET A 1 -65.57 13.62 -3.56
C MET A 1 -64.23 14.34 -3.79
N PRO A 2 -63.55 14.80 -2.73
CA PRO A 2 -62.38 15.69 -2.78
C PRO A 2 -61.05 14.97 -3.07
N ASN A 3 -60.06 15.77 -3.52
CA ASN A 3 -58.63 15.45 -3.66
C ASN A 3 -58.01 14.97 -2.34
N LEU A 4 -57.06 14.02 -2.38
CA LEU A 4 -55.97 13.95 -1.39
C LEU A 4 -54.69 13.32 -1.99
N THR A 5 -53.80 14.24 -2.33
CA THR A 5 -52.33 14.29 -2.35
C THR A 5 -51.50 13.11 -1.76
N ILE A 6 -50.26 13.02 -2.28
CA ILE A 6 -48.99 12.56 -1.65
C ILE A 6 -48.57 11.10 -1.96
N ASN A 7 -47.76 10.93 -3.01
CA ASN A 7 -46.31 10.68 -2.80
C ASN A 7 -45.54 10.78 -4.13
N GLN A 8 -45.18 12.00 -4.50
CA GLN A 8 -43.92 12.19 -5.23
C GLN A 8 -42.82 11.89 -4.21
N ALA A 9 -42.44 10.62 -4.07
CA ALA A 9 -41.12 10.30 -3.57
C ALA A 9 -40.15 10.75 -4.65
N GLN A 10 -39.85 12.04 -4.64
CA GLN A 10 -38.65 12.60 -5.24
C GLN A 10 -37.50 11.85 -4.59
N ARG A 11 -37.05 10.75 -5.19
CA ARG A 11 -35.70 10.25 -4.93
C ARG A 11 -34.79 11.31 -5.50
N GLU A 12 -34.32 12.20 -4.63
CA GLU A 12 -33.14 13.00 -4.91
C GLU A 12 -32.09 12.06 -5.49
N PRO A 13 -31.50 12.36 -6.67
CA PRO A 13 -30.43 11.54 -7.18
C PRO A 13 -29.37 11.49 -6.10
N GLU A 14 -29.05 10.28 -5.64
CA GLU A 14 -27.99 10.04 -4.67
C GLU A 14 -26.75 10.79 -5.14
N ARG A 15 -26.39 11.85 -4.42
CA ARG A 15 -25.27 12.70 -4.79
C ARG A 15 -24.03 11.85 -4.61
N ILE A 16 -23.53 11.28 -5.70
CA ILE A 16 -22.26 10.56 -5.70
C ILE A 16 -21.19 11.60 -5.41
N GLU A 17 -20.86 11.80 -4.14
CA GLU A 17 -19.69 12.57 -3.78
C GLU A 17 -18.48 11.86 -4.36
N PRO A 18 -17.61 12.56 -5.11
CA PRO A 18 -16.41 11.93 -5.64
C PRO A 18 -15.59 11.45 -4.44
N ALA A 19 -15.51 10.12 -4.27
CA ALA A 19 -14.70 9.53 -3.21
C ALA A 19 -13.25 9.97 -3.40
N VAL A 20 -12.74 10.77 -2.46
CA VAL A 20 -11.34 11.20 -2.44
C VAL A 20 -10.49 9.96 -2.18
N ARG A 21 -9.75 9.50 -3.21
CA ARG A 21 -8.81 8.39 -3.07
C ARG A 21 -7.46 8.91 -2.62
N GLN A 22 -6.89 8.26 -1.62
CA GLN A 22 -5.60 8.62 -1.06
C GLN A 22 -4.56 7.57 -1.43
N PHE A 23 -3.36 8.03 -1.76
CA PHE A 23 -2.27 7.18 -2.20
C PHE A 23 -0.97 7.58 -1.53
N LEU A 24 -0.17 6.58 -1.15
CA LEU A 24 1.24 6.78 -0.85
C LEU A 24 2.03 6.72 -2.16
N THR A 25 2.80 7.78 -2.45
CA THR A 25 3.73 7.79 -3.59
C THR A 25 5.15 7.46 -3.15
N PHE A 26 5.87 6.72 -3.98
CA PHE A 26 7.26 6.32 -3.72
C PHE A 26 8.02 6.13 -5.04
N ARG A 27 9.34 6.04 -4.96
CA ARG A 27 10.21 5.88 -6.14
C ARG A 27 10.89 4.52 -6.15
N LEU A 28 10.88 3.86 -7.31
CA LEU A 28 11.61 2.61 -7.58
C LEU A 28 12.40 2.77 -8.87
N GLY A 29 13.70 2.49 -8.86
CA GLY A 29 14.51 2.50 -10.10
C GLY A 29 14.43 3.80 -10.91
N GLY A 30 14.18 4.95 -10.25
CA GLY A 30 14.03 6.26 -10.89
C GLY A 30 12.59 6.68 -11.21
N GLU A 31 11.65 5.74 -11.30
CA GLU A 31 10.23 5.97 -11.63
C GLU A 31 9.36 6.16 -10.38
N GLN A 32 8.23 6.86 -10.52
CA GLN A 32 7.26 7.11 -9.46
C GLN A 32 6.12 6.10 -9.52
N PHE A 33 5.82 5.50 -8.38
CA PHE A 33 4.74 4.55 -8.17
C PHE A 33 3.81 5.06 -7.06
N ALA A 34 2.64 4.42 -6.95
CA ALA A 34 1.66 4.70 -5.93
C ALA A 34 0.96 3.41 -5.47
N ILE A 35 0.58 3.37 -4.20
CA ILE A 35 -0.29 2.34 -3.62
C ILE A 35 -1.41 3.04 -2.84
N GLY A 36 -2.61 2.45 -2.83
CA GLY A 36 -3.70 2.93 -1.98
C GLY A 36 -3.25 2.98 -0.52
N ILE A 37 -3.76 3.94 0.25
CA ILE A 37 -3.36 4.08 1.65
C ILE A 37 -4.00 3.01 2.55
N GLU A 38 -5.09 2.41 2.09
CA GLU A 38 -5.94 1.49 2.85
C GLU A 38 -5.20 0.27 3.42
N PRO A 39 -4.34 -0.47 2.67
CA PRO A 39 -3.61 -1.61 3.20
C PRO A 39 -2.35 -1.23 4.00
N ILE A 40 -2.00 0.06 4.10
CA ILE A 40 -0.73 0.50 4.71
C ILE A 40 -0.90 0.57 6.22
N ARG A 41 -0.09 -0.19 6.94
CA ARG A 41 -0.07 -0.20 8.41
C ARG A 41 0.85 0.86 8.99
N GLU A 42 2.09 0.92 8.50
CA GLU A 42 3.08 1.90 8.92
C GLU A 42 4.21 2.04 7.88
N ILE A 43 4.91 3.17 7.93
CA ILE A 43 6.13 3.41 7.15
C ILE A 43 7.27 3.53 8.16
N ILE A 44 8.26 2.66 8.04
CA ILE A 44 9.42 2.64 8.95
C ILE A 44 10.69 2.99 8.19
N GLU A 45 11.63 3.63 8.87
CA GLU A 45 12.96 3.90 8.31
C GLU A 45 13.72 2.60 8.05
N PHE A 46 14.48 2.57 6.96
CA PHE A 46 15.35 1.44 6.67
C PHE A 46 16.62 1.50 7.53
N ASN A 47 16.69 0.67 8.57
CA ASN A 47 17.84 0.57 9.48
C ASN A 47 18.63 -0.74 9.33
N GLY A 48 18.41 -1.46 8.23
CA GLY A 48 18.98 -2.78 7.97
C GLY A 48 17.95 -3.91 8.15
N LEU A 49 18.40 -5.11 7.84
CA LEU A 49 17.60 -6.34 7.87
C LEU A 49 18.48 -7.54 8.17
N THR A 50 17.86 -8.67 8.50
CA THR A 50 18.53 -9.96 8.61
C THR A 50 18.42 -10.70 7.30
N GLU A 51 19.55 -10.95 6.64
CA GLU A 51 19.61 -11.76 5.43
C GLU A 51 19.38 -13.23 5.78
N ILE A 52 18.55 -13.91 4.99
CA ILE A 52 18.31 -15.35 5.13
C ILE A 52 18.93 -16.04 3.91
N PRO A 53 19.74 -17.10 4.13
CA PRO A 53 20.35 -17.85 3.03
C PRO A 53 19.32 -18.40 2.05
N MET A 54 19.72 -18.50 0.78
CA MET A 54 18.93 -19.10 -0.30
C MET A 54 17.60 -18.39 -0.61
N MET A 55 17.44 -17.13 -0.19
CA MET A 55 16.28 -16.33 -0.56
C MET A 55 16.27 -15.96 -2.06
N PRO A 56 15.07 -15.86 -2.68
CA PRO A 56 14.94 -15.33 -4.03
C PRO A 56 15.55 -13.92 -4.16
N PRO A 57 16.07 -13.51 -5.34
CA PRO A 57 16.74 -12.22 -5.50
C PRO A 57 15.90 -10.97 -5.18
N HIS A 58 14.57 -11.08 -5.19
CA HIS A 58 13.65 -9.99 -4.85
C HIS A 58 13.32 -9.92 -3.35
N MET A 59 13.73 -10.92 -2.58
CA MET A 59 13.59 -10.93 -1.12
C MET A 59 14.89 -10.41 -0.53
N ARG A 60 14.80 -9.30 0.21
CA ARG A 60 15.99 -8.71 0.84
C ARG A 60 16.36 -9.41 2.14
N GLY A 61 15.39 -10.04 2.80
CA GLY A 61 15.56 -10.67 4.10
C GLY A 61 14.32 -10.50 4.95
N VAL A 62 14.53 -10.43 6.26
CA VAL A 62 13.48 -10.21 7.26
C VAL A 62 13.85 -9.08 8.20
N ILE A 63 12.83 -8.45 8.79
CA ILE A 63 12.97 -7.51 9.91
C ILE A 63 12.20 -8.04 11.12
N ASN A 64 12.62 -7.62 12.32
CA ASN A 64 11.81 -7.79 13.52
C ASN A 64 10.96 -6.53 13.71
N LEU A 65 9.65 -6.67 13.54
CA LEU A 65 8.69 -5.60 13.77
C LEU A 65 7.87 -5.94 15.01
N ARG A 66 8.21 -5.30 16.13
CA ARG A 66 7.54 -5.47 17.44
C ARG A 66 7.41 -6.95 17.87
N GLY A 67 8.47 -7.73 17.65
CA GLY A 67 8.53 -9.15 17.98
C GLY A 67 8.07 -10.09 16.85
N ALA A 68 7.44 -9.57 15.80
CA ALA A 68 7.06 -10.36 14.63
C ALA A 68 8.16 -10.35 13.56
N VAL A 69 8.43 -11.52 12.96
CA VAL A 69 9.35 -11.64 11.83
C VAL A 69 8.58 -11.30 10.56
N VAL A 70 8.93 -10.18 9.92
CA VAL A 70 8.24 -9.67 8.74
C VAL A 70 9.18 -9.74 7.53
N PRO A 71 8.80 -10.41 6.43
CA PRO A 71 9.62 -10.47 5.23
C PRO A 71 9.67 -9.11 4.52
N VAL A 72 10.83 -8.76 3.97
CA VAL A 72 11.04 -7.53 3.21
C VAL A 72 11.30 -7.86 1.75
N ILE A 73 10.41 -7.36 0.88
CA ILE A 73 10.50 -7.50 -0.58
C ILE A 73 11.06 -6.21 -1.17
N ASP A 74 12.09 -6.33 -2.01
CA ASP A 74 12.56 -5.24 -2.87
C ASP A 74 11.71 -5.20 -4.14
N LEU A 75 10.83 -4.20 -4.23
CA LEU A 75 9.93 -4.04 -5.36
C LEU A 75 10.67 -3.75 -6.67
N ALA A 76 11.81 -3.03 -6.64
CA ALA A 76 12.57 -2.79 -7.85
C ALA A 76 13.12 -4.12 -8.40
N ALA A 77 13.66 -4.96 -7.51
CA ALA A 77 14.13 -6.30 -7.87
C ALA A 77 12.98 -7.21 -8.33
N ARG A 78 11.82 -7.15 -7.65
CA ARG A 78 10.62 -7.91 -8.02
C ARG A 78 10.09 -7.54 -9.41
N PHE A 79 10.24 -6.28 -9.82
CA PHE A 79 9.85 -5.79 -11.13
C PHE A 79 10.97 -5.89 -12.19
N GLY A 80 12.07 -6.58 -11.90
CA GLY A 80 13.17 -6.79 -12.85
C GLY A 80 14.04 -5.55 -13.10
N ARG A 81 14.00 -4.56 -12.21
CA ARG A 81 14.73 -3.28 -12.34
C ARG A 81 16.07 -3.26 -11.60
N GLY A 82 16.54 -4.43 -11.17
CA GLY A 82 17.71 -4.57 -10.31
C GLY A 82 17.40 -4.29 -8.84
N GLN A 83 18.39 -4.51 -7.97
CA GLN A 83 18.24 -4.28 -6.53
C GLN A 83 18.27 -2.78 -6.20
N THR A 84 17.44 -2.37 -5.25
CA THR A 84 17.40 -1.02 -4.72
C THR A 84 18.70 -0.72 -3.94
N ALA A 85 19.40 0.34 -4.33
CA ALA A 85 20.47 0.90 -3.53
C ALA A 85 19.87 1.70 -2.36
N PHE A 86 20.20 1.30 -1.13
CA PHE A 86 19.68 1.98 0.06
C PHE A 86 20.33 3.35 0.26
N CYS A 87 19.52 4.32 0.67
CA CYS A 87 19.97 5.67 1.01
C CYS A 87 19.24 6.15 2.28
N ARG A 88 19.59 7.33 2.79
CA ARG A 88 18.95 7.92 3.99
C ARG A 88 17.44 8.15 3.87
N ARG A 89 16.88 8.12 2.66
CA ARG A 89 15.44 8.25 2.39
C ARG A 89 14.76 6.93 2.10
N SER A 90 15.47 5.81 2.22
CA SER A 90 14.89 4.48 2.05
C SER A 90 14.02 4.15 3.27
N CYS A 91 12.79 3.73 2.99
CA CYS A 91 11.84 3.30 4.00
C CYS A 91 11.27 1.94 3.61
N ILE A 92 10.75 1.21 4.59
CA ILE A 92 9.96 0.00 4.38
C ILE A 92 8.50 0.39 4.61
N VAL A 93 7.66 0.12 3.60
CA VAL A 93 6.21 0.28 3.70
C VAL A 93 5.66 -1.06 4.17
N VAL A 94 5.10 -1.10 5.36
CA VAL A 94 4.48 -2.31 5.93
C VAL A 94 3.02 -2.33 5.49
N ILE A 95 2.65 -3.37 4.77
CA ILE A 95 1.28 -3.59 4.29
C ILE A 95 0.73 -4.88 4.87
N GLU A 96 -0.59 -4.91 5.06
CA GLU A 96 -1.33 -6.13 5.35
C GLU A 96 -1.95 -6.65 4.05
N VAL A 97 -1.77 -7.94 3.78
CA VAL A 97 -2.28 -8.61 2.58
C VAL A 97 -3.03 -9.86 3.00
N GLU A 98 -4.22 -10.04 2.44
CA GLU A 98 -4.94 -11.31 2.51
C GLU A 98 -4.30 -12.26 1.49
N VAL A 99 -3.91 -13.45 1.94
CA VAL A 99 -3.38 -14.51 1.09
C VAL A 99 -4.44 -15.59 1.07
N ASP A 100 -5.16 -15.70 -0.05
CA ASP A 100 -6.10 -16.79 -0.31
C ASP A 100 -5.41 -18.15 -0.43
#